data_AF-A0A1I5XGY3-F1
#
_entry.id   AF-A0A1I5XGY3-F1
#
_cell.length_a   1.000
_cell.length_b   1.000
_cell.length_c   1.000
_cell.angle_alpha   90.00
_cell.angle_beta   90.00
_cell.angle_gamma   90.00
#
_symmetry.space_group_name_H-M   'P 1'
#
loop_
_entity.id
_entity.type
_entity.pdbx_description
1 polymer ?
#
loop_
_entity_poly.entity_id
_entity_poly.type
_entity_poly.pdbx_seq_one_letter_code
_entity_poly.pdbx_strand_id
1 'polypeptide(L)'
;MEINILIDTLHDRLLAYKKSDLYQNKVLRQDILSIEIAICLFEIAVYCNRTISEGEKYWFKGGYYIANDLTGKWEDISKMYDELVKTAKEKKLI
;
A
#
# COMPACT_ATOMS: atom_id res chain seq x y z
N MET A 1 9.07 11.16 -5.39
CA MET A 1 9.84 9.97 -5.80
C MET A 1 9.26 9.43 -7.10
N GLU A 2 10.03 8.73 -7.96
CA GLU A 2 9.39 8.03 -9.08
C GLU A 2 8.45 6.96 -8.55
N ILE A 3 7.30 6.80 -9.21
CA ILE A 3 6.21 5.92 -8.74
C ILE A 3 6.67 4.47 -8.57
N ASN A 4 7.56 3.99 -9.44
CA ASN A 4 8.10 2.63 -9.39
C ASN A 4 9.02 2.46 -8.18
N ILE A 5 9.89 3.44 -7.89
CA ILE A 5 10.75 3.43 -6.71
C ILE A 5 9.91 3.38 -5.42
N LEU A 6 8.78 4.10 -5.40
CA LEU A 6 7.86 4.08 -4.26
C LEU A 6 7.21 2.70 -4.07
N ILE A 7 6.78 2.06 -5.17
CA ILE A 7 6.20 0.71 -5.15
C ILE A 7 7.24 -0.30 -4.65
N ASP A 8 8.45 -0.28 -5.21
CA ASP A 8 9.54 -1.18 -4.82
C ASP A 8 9.91 -1.03 -3.34
N THR A 9 10.03 0.22 -2.88
CA THR A 9 10.33 0.52 -1.47
C THR A 9 9.21 0.00 -0.54
N LEU A 10 7.95 0.17 -0.93
CA LEU A 10 6.82 -0.37 -0.16
C LEU A 10 6.88 -1.89 -0.07
N HIS A 11 7.13 -2.59 -1.19
CA HIS A 11 7.28 -4.05 -1.20
C HIS A 11 8.40 -4.54 -0.28
N ASP A 12 9.56 -3.89 -0.30
CA ASP A 12 10.68 -4.21 0.59
C ASP A 12 10.31 -4.05 2.07
N ARG A 13 9.56 -3.00 2.40
CA ARG A 13 9.13 -2.72 3.78
C ARG A 13 8.05 -3.71 4.24
N LEU A 14 7.11 -4.07 3.37
CA LEU A 14 6.13 -5.13 3.66
C LEU A 14 6.83 -6.48 3.88
N LEU A 15 7.86 -6.81 3.09
CA LEU A 15 8.66 -8.01 3.28
C LEU A 15 9.40 -8.00 4.61
N ALA A 16 9.98 -6.86 5.01
CA ALA A 16 10.61 -6.71 6.30
C ALA A 16 9.62 -6.89 7.46
N TYR A 17 8.39 -6.36 7.34
CA TYR A 17 7.33 -6.58 8.31
C TYR A 17 6.97 -8.07 8.44
N LYS A 18 6.78 -8.77 7.30
CA LYS A 18 6.46 -10.20 7.27
C LYS A 18 7.50 -11.09 7.95
N LYS A 19 8.75 -10.64 7.99
CA LYS A 19 9.86 -11.33 8.68
C LYS A 19 9.98 -10.96 10.16
N SER A 20 9.25 -9.94 10.63
CA SER A 20 9.30 -9.47 12.01
C SER A 20 8.37 -10.26 12.93
N ASP A 21 8.66 -10.28 14.22
CA ASP A 21 7.82 -10.93 15.23
C ASP A 21 6.39 -10.34 15.30
N LEU A 22 6.23 -9.08 14.87
CA LEU A 22 4.93 -8.41 14.82
C LEU A 22 3.97 -9.07 13.82
N TYR A 23 4.48 -9.80 12.83
CA TYR A 23 3.66 -10.56 11.88
C TYR A 23 2.75 -11.59 12.57
N GLN A 24 3.12 -12.03 13.78
CA GLN A 24 2.29 -12.95 14.56
C GLN A 24 0.98 -12.31 15.03
N ASN A 25 0.92 -10.98 15.16
CA ASN A 25 -0.32 -10.26 15.47
C ASN A 25 -1.30 -10.37 14.29
N LYS A 26 -2.47 -10.97 14.53
CA LYS A 26 -3.48 -11.23 13.50
C LYS A 26 -4.04 -9.96 12.87
N VAL A 27 -4.29 -8.91 13.67
CA VAL A 27 -4.88 -7.65 13.20
C VAL A 27 -3.88 -6.94 12.28
N LEU A 28 -2.67 -6.67 12.80
CA LEU A 28 -1.60 -6.05 12.02
C LEU A 28 -1.23 -6.84 10.74
N ARG A 29 -1.37 -8.17 10.78
CA ARG A 29 -1.18 -9.02 9.59
C ARG A 29 -2.25 -8.78 8.53
N GLN A 30 -3.53 -8.73 8.92
CA GLN A 30 -4.63 -8.44 7.98
C GLN A 30 -4.49 -7.06 7.37
N ASP A 31 -4.03 -6.11 8.19
CA ASP A 31 -3.77 -4.75 7.80
C ASP A 31 -2.70 -4.65 6.71
N ILE A 32 -1.55 -5.25 6.97
CA ILE A 32 -0.44 -5.27 6.02
C ILE A 32 -0.78 -6.01 4.73
N LEU A 33 -1.52 -7.12 4.80
CA LEU A 33 -1.99 -7.82 3.61
C LEU A 33 -2.97 -6.97 2.77
N SER A 34 -3.80 -6.15 3.42
CA SER A 34 -4.71 -5.25 2.73
C SER A 34 -3.96 -4.14 1.99
N ILE A 35 -2.93 -3.57 2.62
CA ILE A 35 -2.01 -2.60 1.99
C ILE A 35 -1.29 -3.23 0.80
N GLU A 36 -0.78 -4.46 0.95
CA GLU A 36 -0.10 -5.19 -0.12
C GLU A 36 -1.00 -5.42 -1.33
N ILE A 37 -2.26 -5.83 -1.12
CA ILE A 37 -3.23 -5.96 -2.22
C ILE A 37 -3.41 -4.63 -2.96
N ALA A 38 -3.57 -3.52 -2.23
CA ALA A 38 -3.73 -2.21 -2.84
C ALA A 38 -2.49 -1.80 -3.66
N ILE A 39 -1.28 -2.06 -3.17
CA ILE A 39 -0.04 -1.79 -3.92
C ILE A 39 0.04 -2.64 -5.18
N CYS A 40 -0.26 -3.94 -5.11
CA CYS A 40 -0.27 -4.82 -6.28
C CYS A 40 -1.28 -4.37 -7.34
N LEU A 41 -2.49 -3.96 -6.93
CA LEU A 41 -3.50 -3.44 -7.86
C LEU A 41 -3.01 -2.14 -8.54
N PHE A 42 -2.30 -1.31 -7.79
CA PHE A 42 -1.73 -0.08 -8.31
C PHE A 42 -0.60 -0.34 -9.30
N GLU A 43 0.30 -1.25 -8.98
CA GLU A 43 1.40 -1.68 -9.84
C GLU A 43 0.87 -2.21 -11.18
N ILE A 44 -0.19 -3.04 -11.14
CA ILE A 44 -0.87 -3.52 -12.35
C ILE A 44 -1.45 -2.36 -13.15
N ALA A 45 -2.08 -1.37 -12.50
CA ALA A 45 -2.64 -0.21 -13.18
C ALA A 45 -1.56 0.63 -13.89
N VAL A 46 -0.43 0.86 -13.23
CA VAL A 46 0.75 1.54 -13.79
C VAL A 46 1.31 0.76 -14.97
N TYR A 47 1.57 -0.54 -14.79
CA TYR A 47 2.17 -1.39 -15.82
C TYR A 47 1.28 -1.52 -17.07
N CYS A 48 -0.02 -1.69 -16.88
CA CYS A 48 -0.99 -1.82 -17.96
C CYS A 48 -1.47 -0.46 -18.52
N ASN A 49 -0.98 0.66 -18.00
CA ASN A 49 -1.43 2.02 -18.33
C ASN A 49 -2.97 2.15 -18.33
N ARG A 50 -3.60 1.62 -17.28
CA ARG A 50 -5.06 1.68 -17.09
C ARG A 50 -5.39 2.40 -15.80
N THR A 51 -6.62 2.84 -15.69
CA THR A 51 -7.16 3.29 -14.41
C THR A 51 -7.53 2.10 -13.53
N ILE A 52 -7.55 2.35 -12.24
CA ILE A 52 -8.08 1.44 -11.23
C ILE A 52 -9.60 1.46 -11.32
N SER A 53 -10.19 0.27 -11.39
CA SER A 53 -11.64 0.06 -11.45
C SER A 53 -12.32 0.40 -10.12
N GLU A 54 -13.62 0.67 -10.15
CA GLU A 54 -14.41 0.96 -8.94
C GLU A 54 -14.32 -0.16 -7.89
N GLY A 55 -14.27 -1.42 -8.32
CA GLY A 55 -14.08 -2.56 -7.41
C GLY A 55 -12.72 -2.56 -6.71
N GLU A 56 -11.67 -2.13 -7.40
CA GLU A 56 -10.32 -2.03 -6.86
C GLU A 56 -10.19 -0.85 -5.88
N LYS A 57 -10.88 0.27 -6.11
CA LYS A 57 -10.87 1.46 -5.22
C LYS A 57 -11.24 1.16 -3.77
N TYR A 58 -12.06 0.12 -3.51
CA TYR A 58 -12.38 -0.31 -2.15
C TYR A 58 -11.16 -0.78 -1.35
N TRP A 59 -10.21 -1.47 -2.01
CA TRP A 59 -8.96 -1.88 -1.39
C TRP A 59 -8.09 -0.68 -1.02
N PHE A 60 -8.13 0.39 -1.83
CA PHE A 60 -7.38 1.61 -1.56
C PHE A 60 -7.93 2.38 -0.35
N LYS A 61 -9.26 2.46 -0.26
CA LYS A 61 -9.95 3.10 0.86
C LYS A 61 -9.78 2.30 2.16
N GLY A 62 -9.81 0.97 2.07
CA GLY A 62 -9.53 0.07 3.19
C GLY A 62 -8.09 0.18 3.69
N GLY A 63 -7.12 0.16 2.77
CA GLY A 63 -5.69 0.33 3.09
C GLY A 63 -5.39 1.66 3.79
N TYR A 64 -6.13 2.74 3.49
CA TYR A 64 -5.98 4.05 4.15
C TYR A 64 -6.43 4.06 5.62
N TYR A 65 -7.58 3.43 5.93
CA TYR A 65 -8.03 3.32 7.33
C TYR A 65 -7.09 2.45 8.17
N ILE A 66 -6.54 1.44 7.52
CA ILE A 66 -5.62 0.46 8.09
C ILE A 66 -4.21 1.04 8.30
N ALA A 67 -3.71 1.82 7.33
CA ALA A 67 -2.43 2.50 7.43
C ALA A 67 -2.38 3.47 8.62
N ASN A 68 -3.53 4.07 8.99
CA ASN A 68 -3.63 4.93 10.18
C ASN A 68 -3.56 4.16 11.52
N ASP A 69 -3.75 2.83 11.53
CA ASP A 69 -3.62 1.99 12.73
C ASP A 69 -2.19 1.46 12.93
N LEU A 70 -1.30 1.63 11.93
CA LEU A 70 0.13 1.31 12.01
C LEU A 70 0.90 2.34 12.87
N THR A 71 0.50 2.50 14.12
CA THR A 71 1.24 3.33 15.08
C THR A 71 2.55 2.63 15.51
N GLY A 72 3.67 3.35 15.51
CA GLY A 72 4.98 2.83 15.97
C GLY A 72 5.94 2.44 14.84
N LYS A 73 6.49 1.22 14.88
CA LYS A 73 7.66 0.80 14.05
C LYS A 73 7.47 0.80 12.53
N TRP A 74 6.22 0.93 12.07
CA TRP A 74 5.85 0.79 10.65
C TRP A 74 4.99 1.96 10.14
N GLU A 75 5.01 3.08 10.85
CA GLU A 75 4.37 4.33 10.43
C GLU A 75 4.91 4.82 9.08
N ASP A 76 6.13 4.42 8.72
CA ASP A 76 6.73 4.70 7.42
C ASP A 76 5.98 4.02 6.27
N ILE A 77 5.50 2.77 6.43
CA ILE A 77 4.65 2.08 5.44
C ILE A 77 3.38 2.91 5.18
N SER A 78 2.76 3.40 6.24
CA SER A 78 1.57 4.24 6.15
C SER A 78 1.83 5.53 5.37
N LYS A 79 2.90 6.27 5.71
CA LYS A 79 3.29 7.50 5.01
C LYS A 79 3.62 7.26 3.53
N MET A 80 4.35 6.19 3.22
CA MET A 80 4.68 5.83 1.84
C MET A 80 3.42 5.43 1.05
N TYR A 81 2.49 4.73 1.69
CA TYR A 81 1.22 4.36 1.08
C TYR A 81 0.35 5.60 0.79
N ASP A 82 0.31 6.57 1.70
CA ASP A 82 -0.36 7.86 1.45
C ASP A 82 0.27 8.63 0.29
N GLU A 83 1.61 8.62 0.18
CA GLU A 83 2.32 9.20 -0.96
C GLU A 83 1.97 8.48 -2.27
N LEU A 84 1.79 7.16 -2.22
CA LEU A 84 1.40 6.35 -3.38
C LEU A 84 0.00 6.74 -3.86
N VAL A 85 -0.96 6.83 -2.94
CA VAL A 85 -2.34 7.25 -3.22
C VAL A 85 -2.38 8.69 -3.75
N LYS A 86 -1.56 9.59 -3.22
CA LYS A 86 -1.45 10.96 -3.74
C LYS A 86 -0.92 10.97 -5.17
N THR A 87 0.18 10.26 -5.42
CA THR A 87 0.80 10.14 -6.75
C THR A 87 -0.17 9.52 -7.76
N ALA A 88 -0.94 8.53 -7.33
CA ALA A 88 -2.00 7.89 -8.12
C ALA A 88 -3.06 8.89 -8.60
N LYS A 89 -3.55 9.76 -7.70
CA LYS A 89 -4.52 10.82 -8.01
C LYS A 89 -3.94 11.85 -8.98
N GLU A 90 -2.70 12.29 -8.74
CA GLU A 90 -2.01 13.27 -9.61
C GLU A 90 -1.84 12.74 -11.04
N LYS A 91 -1.59 11.43 -11.19
CA LYS A 91 -1.48 10.74 -12.48
C LYS A 91 -2.82 10.29 -13.08
N LYS A 92 -3.96 10.61 -12.44
CA LYS A 92 -5.32 10.21 -12.86
C LYS A 92 -5.48 8.69 -13.01
N LEU A 93 -4.79 7.92 -12.18
CA LEU A 93 -4.91 6.46 -12.12
C LEU A 93 -6.07 6.01 -11.20
N ILE A 94 -6.50 6.87 -10.27
CA ILE A 94 -7.67 6.70 -9.38
C ILE A 94 -8.56 7.94 -9.35
#